data_AF-A0A090QN18-F1
#
_entry.id   AF-A0A090QN18-F1
#
_cell.length_a   1.000
_cell.length_b   1.000
_cell.length_c   1.000
_cell.angle_alpha   90.00
_cell.angle_beta   90.00
_cell.angle_gamma   90.00
#
_symmetry.space_group_name_H-M   'P 1'
#
loop_
_entity.id
_entity.type
_entity.pdbx_description
1 polymer ?
#
loop_
_entity_poly.entity_id
_entity_poly.type
_entity_poly.pdbx_seq_one_letter_code
_entity_poly.pdbx_strand_id
1 'polypeptide(L)'
;MKLRCVISSLAFPLFLFGCGGGDGDASPNADYKAPTFEQTSGKIVGTYYTSWSNYYGYTPSQIPAGDLTHIYYAFLAPCPGDKPANEMNSADKQLAEVCKGKKVGEAIFADPTAAFGYRNNNGSRYTGDITHLTNLKAAYPHIKVLPSFGGWDLSGPFHDLIKTQAARDRFVSSSIALLEEHPVFDGIDIDWEFPGGDGATNPDNDPDLALTPEEKAFEKQAFTELMKSFRLSLDALGNRTNRHYELTAAVNASPYYINAIDYKNVAQYMDYFLVMTYDFFVTGRMMLGFTRTCMTMVAT
;
A
#
# COMPACT_ATOMS: atom_id res chain seq x y z
N MET A 1 -11.61 20.41 0.01
CA MET A 1 -11.12 19.02 0.09
C MET A 1 -11.07 18.46 -1.34
N LYS A 2 -9.89 18.23 -1.91
CA LYS A 2 -9.79 17.61 -3.25
C LYS A 2 -9.69 16.10 -3.03
N LEU A 3 -10.80 15.37 -3.12
CA LEU A 3 -10.73 13.93 -3.36
C LEU A 3 -10.05 13.76 -4.72
N ARG A 4 -8.87 13.15 -4.74
CA ARG A 4 -8.13 12.85 -5.97
C ARG A 4 -8.35 11.37 -6.27
N CYS A 5 -9.04 11.08 -7.36
CA CYS A 5 -9.24 9.72 -7.83
C CYS A 5 -7.89 9.21 -8.39
N VAL A 6 -7.29 8.23 -7.74
CA VAL A 6 -6.10 7.52 -8.23
C VAL A 6 -6.56 6.17 -8.75
N ILE A 7 -6.35 5.92 -10.04
CA ILE A 7 -6.57 4.61 -10.63
C ILE A 7 -5.33 3.77 -10.27
N SER A 8 -5.40 3.01 -9.18
CA SER A 8 -4.40 1.99 -8.88
C SER A 8 -4.71 0.74 -9.71
N SER A 9 -3.74 0.31 -10.52
CA SER A 9 -3.74 -1.01 -11.14
C SER A 9 -2.59 -1.81 -10.55
N LEU A 10 -2.90 -2.94 -9.91
CA LEU A 10 -1.93 -4.01 -9.69
C LEU A 10 -1.36 -4.42 -11.06
N ALA A 11 -0.07 -4.20 -11.26
CA ALA A 11 0.63 -4.64 -12.46
C ALA A 11 0.85 -6.16 -12.41
N PHE A 12 -0.19 -6.94 -12.71
CA PHE A 12 0.01 -8.25 -13.32
C PHE A 12 0.34 -8.05 -14.81
N PRO A 13 1.02 -9.00 -15.49
CA PRO A 13 1.24 -8.91 -16.91
C PRO A 13 -0.13 -8.93 -17.60
N LEU A 14 -0.59 -7.73 -17.96
CA LEU A 14 -1.82 -7.54 -18.70
C LEU A 14 -1.51 -8.04 -20.11
N PHE A 15 -1.90 -9.28 -20.41
CA PHE A 15 -2.27 -9.61 -21.77
C PHE A 15 -3.46 -8.71 -22.10
N LEU A 16 -3.18 -7.60 -22.77
CA LEU A 16 -4.16 -6.69 -23.36
C LEU A 16 -4.95 -7.46 -24.43
N PHE A 17 -5.96 -8.22 -24.00
CA PHE A 17 -7.08 -8.55 -24.88
C PHE A 17 -7.99 -7.33 -24.91
N GLY A 18 -7.73 -6.45 -25.88
CA GLY A 18 -8.60 -5.34 -26.20
C GLY A 18 -10.02 -5.86 -26.50
N CYS A 19 -10.98 -5.32 -25.77
CA CYS A 19 -12.40 -5.49 -26.06
C CYS A 19 -12.72 -4.57 -27.25
N GLY A 20 -12.62 -5.09 -28.47
CA GLY A 20 -12.99 -4.41 -29.71
C GLY A 20 -13.45 -5.46 -30.71
N GLY A 21 -14.77 -5.58 -30.88
CA GLY A 21 -15.34 -6.36 -31.96
C GLY A 21 -15.33 -5.58 -33.27
N GLY A 22 -14.99 -6.26 -34.37
CA GLY A 22 -15.33 -5.84 -35.73
C GLY A 22 -14.14 -5.48 -36.63
N ASP A 23 -13.68 -6.50 -37.35
CA ASP A 23 -13.20 -6.51 -38.73
C ASP A 23 -12.11 -5.55 -39.22
N GLY A 24 -11.00 -6.16 -39.65
CA GLY A 24 -10.23 -5.69 -40.81
C GLY A 24 -8.95 -4.93 -40.51
N ASP A 25 -7.85 -5.53 -40.95
CA ASP A 25 -6.54 -4.91 -41.22
C ASP A 25 -5.62 -4.67 -40.00
N ALA A 26 -5.06 -5.77 -39.50
CA ALA A 26 -3.85 -5.72 -38.69
C ALA A 26 -2.65 -5.33 -39.57
N SER A 27 -2.45 -4.03 -39.74
CA SER A 27 -1.20 -3.49 -40.30
C SER A 27 -0.10 -3.56 -39.24
N PRO A 28 0.97 -4.35 -39.45
CA PRO A 28 2.02 -4.53 -38.45
C PRO A 28 3.07 -3.45 -38.68
N ASN A 29 2.81 -2.18 -38.32
CA ASN A 29 3.80 -1.09 -38.22
C ASN A 29 3.16 0.25 -37.82
N ALA A 30 2.51 0.31 -36.67
CA ALA A 30 2.32 1.60 -36.00
C ALA A 30 3.46 1.77 -35.00
N ASP A 31 4.51 2.46 -35.43
CA ASP A 31 5.63 2.92 -34.62
C ASP A 31 5.14 4.01 -33.64
N TYR A 32 4.22 3.62 -32.74
CA TYR A 32 3.64 4.50 -31.74
C TYR A 32 4.70 4.78 -30.68
N LYS A 33 5.48 5.83 -30.91
CA LYS A 33 6.28 6.45 -29.87
C LYS A 33 5.31 7.17 -28.95
N ALA A 34 5.01 6.54 -27.81
CA ALA A 34 4.29 7.23 -26.74
C ALA A 34 5.01 8.57 -26.48
N PRO A 35 4.27 9.69 -26.43
CA PRO A 35 4.88 10.98 -26.14
C PRO A 35 5.58 10.89 -24.78
N THR A 36 6.75 11.53 -24.66
CA THR A 36 7.39 11.71 -23.36
C THR A 36 6.40 12.33 -22.39
N PHE A 37 6.11 11.64 -21.29
CA PHE A 37 5.21 12.13 -20.27
C PHE A 37 5.77 13.42 -19.66
N GLU A 38 5.00 14.48 -19.81
CA GLU A 38 5.24 15.75 -19.16
C GLU A 38 4.06 16.03 -18.24
N GLN A 39 4.25 15.86 -16.93
CA GLN A 39 3.19 16.05 -15.95
C GLN A 39 2.88 17.54 -15.75
N THR A 40 1.99 18.09 -16.57
CA THR A 40 1.56 19.50 -16.49
C THR A 40 0.31 19.70 -15.63
N SER A 41 -0.41 18.63 -15.30
CA SER A 41 -1.72 18.73 -14.64
C SER A 41 -1.66 18.79 -13.11
N GLY A 42 -0.50 18.49 -12.52
CA GLY A 42 -0.33 18.33 -11.07
C GLY A 42 -1.15 17.17 -10.47
N LYS A 43 -1.66 16.26 -11.31
CA LYS A 43 -2.34 15.04 -10.89
C LYS A 43 -1.33 14.00 -10.41
N ILE A 44 -1.80 13.13 -9.53
CA ILE A 44 -1.05 11.98 -9.06
C ILE A 44 -1.35 10.82 -10.00
N VAL A 45 -0.30 10.27 -10.60
CA VAL A 45 -0.30 9.03 -11.37
C VAL A 45 0.64 8.09 -10.64
N GLY A 46 0.07 7.15 -9.88
CA GLY A 46 0.82 6.26 -9.02
C GLY A 46 0.53 4.79 -9.33
N THR A 47 1.49 3.93 -9.04
CA THR A 47 1.35 2.47 -9.16
C THR A 47 1.86 1.77 -7.91
N TYR A 48 1.29 0.62 -7.58
CA TYR A 48 1.90 -0.30 -6.63
C TYR A 48 2.95 -1.16 -7.36
N TYR A 49 4.11 -1.32 -6.76
CA TYR A 49 5.10 -2.33 -7.12
C TYR A 49 5.14 -3.36 -6.00
N THR A 50 4.85 -4.61 -6.33
CA THR A 50 4.82 -5.71 -5.36
C THR A 50 6.18 -6.37 -5.26
N SER A 51 6.69 -6.56 -4.04
CA SER A 51 8.03 -7.09 -3.74
C SER A 51 8.25 -8.47 -4.33
N TRP A 52 7.20 -9.30 -4.42
CA TRP A 52 7.29 -10.62 -5.03
C TRP A 52 7.43 -10.59 -6.57
N SER A 53 7.21 -9.45 -7.23
CA SER A 53 7.33 -9.33 -8.70
C SER A 53 8.74 -9.64 -9.20
N ASN A 54 9.78 -9.37 -8.40
CA ASN A 54 11.16 -9.65 -8.82
C ASN A 54 11.41 -11.16 -9.01
N TYR A 55 10.71 -12.02 -8.27
CA TYR A 55 10.79 -13.47 -8.42
C TYR A 55 10.20 -13.95 -9.76
N TYR A 56 9.35 -13.15 -10.37
CA TYR A 56 8.75 -13.39 -11.69
C TYR A 56 9.45 -12.61 -12.82
N GLY A 57 10.61 -12.00 -12.54
CA GLY A 57 11.41 -11.29 -13.53
C GLY A 57 10.93 -9.86 -13.83
N TYR A 58 10.06 -9.29 -13.00
CA TYR A 58 9.70 -7.88 -13.07
C TYR A 58 10.29 -7.13 -11.87
N THR A 59 11.39 -6.40 -12.11
CA THR A 59 12.15 -5.65 -11.10
C THR A 59 11.80 -4.16 -11.14
N PRO A 60 12.15 -3.36 -10.12
CA PRO A 60 11.82 -1.94 -10.12
C PRO A 60 12.44 -1.16 -11.29
N SER A 61 13.53 -1.66 -11.88
CA SER A 61 14.15 -1.06 -13.07
C SER A 61 13.28 -1.13 -14.33
N GLN A 62 12.23 -1.97 -14.34
CA GLN A 62 11.30 -2.11 -15.46
C GLN A 62 10.02 -1.27 -15.29
N ILE A 63 9.90 -0.53 -14.18
CA ILE A 63 8.79 0.39 -13.96
C ILE A 63 8.90 1.56 -14.97
N PRO A 64 7.83 1.92 -15.69
CA PRO A 64 7.82 3.06 -16.60
C PRO A 64 7.78 4.38 -15.81
N ALA A 65 8.81 4.65 -15.02
CA ALA A 65 8.93 5.80 -14.11
C ALA A 65 8.87 7.16 -14.82
N GLY A 66 9.19 7.20 -16.12
CA GLY A 66 8.98 8.38 -16.94
C GLY A 66 7.52 8.85 -16.94
N ASP A 67 6.56 7.92 -16.86
CA ASP A 67 5.12 8.19 -17.00
C ASP A 67 4.37 8.26 -15.66
N LEU A 68 5.11 8.23 -14.56
CA LEU A 68 4.58 8.14 -13.22
C LEU A 68 5.01 9.33 -12.37
N THR A 69 4.31 9.48 -11.25
CA THR A 69 4.66 10.42 -10.18
C THR A 69 4.99 9.70 -8.88
N HIS A 70 4.34 8.56 -8.60
CA HIS A 70 4.46 7.84 -7.34
C HIS A 70 4.59 6.33 -7.57
N ILE A 71 5.38 5.67 -6.72
CA ILE A 71 5.48 4.22 -6.61
C ILE A 71 5.20 3.86 -5.15
N TYR A 72 4.21 3.00 -4.92
CA TYR A 72 3.92 2.43 -3.61
C TYR A 72 4.57 1.05 -3.53
N TYR A 73 5.61 0.91 -2.71
CA TYR A 73 6.36 -0.33 -2.57
C TYR A 73 5.64 -1.27 -1.59
N ALA A 74 5.06 -2.33 -2.15
CA ALA A 74 4.18 -3.26 -1.50
C ALA A 74 4.92 -4.58 -1.19
N PHE A 75 4.90 -5.13 0.02
CA PHE A 75 4.41 -4.50 1.24
C PHE A 75 5.48 -4.56 2.33
N LEU A 76 5.46 -3.53 3.16
CA LEU A 76 6.00 -3.57 4.51
C LEU A 76 4.87 -3.95 5.47
N ALA A 77 5.21 -4.26 6.72
CA ALA A 77 4.21 -4.57 7.72
C ALA A 77 4.65 -4.09 9.11
N PRO A 78 3.70 -3.77 10.01
CA PRO A 78 3.96 -3.76 11.44
C PRO A 78 4.06 -5.20 11.96
N CYS A 79 5.00 -5.47 12.86
CA CYS A 79 5.09 -6.78 13.48
C CYS A 79 3.93 -7.03 14.47
N PRO A 80 3.41 -8.27 14.53
CA PRO A 80 2.38 -8.66 15.49
C PRO A 80 2.92 -8.89 16.91
N GLY A 81 4.25 -8.83 17.08
CA GLY A 81 4.93 -9.18 18.33
C GLY A 81 5.01 -10.69 18.58
N ASP A 82 5.70 -11.06 19.65
CA ASP A 82 5.73 -12.45 20.11
C ASP A 82 4.38 -12.83 20.74
N LYS A 83 3.59 -13.67 20.06
CA LYS A 83 2.38 -14.31 20.62
C LYS A 83 2.35 -15.81 20.32
N PRO A 84 1.64 -16.62 21.14
CA PRO A 84 1.51 -18.06 20.91
C PRO A 84 0.96 -18.38 19.51
N ALA A 85 1.43 -19.47 18.90
CA ALA A 85 1.03 -19.84 17.53
C ALA A 85 -0.48 -20.08 17.35
N ASN A 86 -1.18 -20.45 18.42
CA ASN A 86 -2.64 -20.61 18.46
C ASN A 86 -3.41 -19.28 18.55
N GLU A 87 -2.73 -18.16 18.81
CA GLU A 87 -3.30 -16.80 18.85
C GLU A 87 -2.92 -15.99 17.60
N MET A 88 -2.17 -16.61 16.68
CA MET A 88 -1.75 -15.99 15.42
C MET A 88 -2.82 -16.18 14.35
N ASN A 89 -3.30 -15.06 13.79
CA ASN A 89 -4.09 -15.06 12.57
C ASN A 89 -3.22 -15.39 11.33
N SER A 90 -3.82 -15.42 10.15
CA SER A 90 -3.11 -15.71 8.89
C SER A 90 -2.00 -14.72 8.58
N ALA A 91 -2.20 -13.42 8.84
CA ALA A 91 -1.19 -12.38 8.66
C ALA A 91 -0.02 -12.56 9.63
N ASP A 92 -0.31 -12.83 10.90
CA ASP A 92 0.72 -13.02 11.93
C ASP A 92 1.62 -14.21 11.60
N LYS A 93 1.03 -15.31 11.10
CA LYS A 93 1.77 -16.51 10.68
C LYS A 93 2.74 -16.23 9.53
N GLN A 94 2.35 -15.38 8.58
CA GLN A 94 3.22 -14.97 7.47
C GLN A 94 4.42 -14.15 7.96
N LEU A 95 4.20 -13.34 9.01
CA LEU A 95 5.22 -12.45 9.57
C LEU A 95 6.06 -13.09 10.67
N ALA A 96 5.69 -14.26 11.18
CA ALA A 96 6.28 -14.85 12.39
C ALA A 96 7.81 -14.97 12.36
N GLU A 97 8.40 -15.39 11.25
CA GLU A 97 9.86 -15.54 11.15
C GLU A 97 10.56 -14.19 11.10
N VAL A 98 10.08 -13.25 10.28
CA VAL A 98 10.67 -11.91 10.13
C VAL A 98 10.49 -11.07 11.40
N CYS A 99 9.42 -11.35 12.17
CA CYS A 99 9.08 -10.64 13.40
C CYS A 99 9.61 -11.30 14.68
N LYS A 100 10.41 -12.36 14.58
CA LYS A 100 10.96 -13.05 15.75
C LYS A 100 11.74 -12.11 16.66
N GLY A 101 11.30 -11.98 17.92
CA GLY A 101 11.92 -11.10 18.91
C GLY A 101 11.65 -9.61 18.72
N LYS A 102 10.78 -9.25 17.76
CA LYS A 102 10.29 -7.88 17.56
C LYS A 102 9.03 -7.65 18.37
N LYS A 103 8.77 -6.40 18.72
CA LYS A 103 7.58 -6.03 19.51
C LYS A 103 6.41 -5.64 18.60
N VAL A 104 5.20 -5.70 19.15
CA VAL A 104 3.97 -5.25 18.46
C VAL A 104 4.17 -3.85 17.88
N GLY A 105 3.87 -3.68 16.59
CA GLY A 105 3.98 -2.43 15.88
C GLY A 105 5.37 -2.10 15.34
N GLU A 106 6.41 -2.92 15.53
CA GLU A 106 7.71 -2.64 14.91
C GLU A 106 7.64 -2.77 13.38
N ALA A 107 8.01 -1.71 12.65
CA ALA A 107 8.00 -1.68 11.18
C ALA A 107 9.07 -2.60 10.58
N ILE A 108 8.69 -3.42 9.59
CA ILE A 108 9.59 -4.33 8.88
C ILE A 108 9.30 -4.39 7.38
N PHE A 109 10.28 -4.87 6.61
CA PHE A 109 10.06 -5.40 5.26
C PHE A 109 9.44 -6.78 5.37
N ALA A 110 8.24 -6.97 4.82
CA ALA A 110 7.57 -8.28 4.87
C ALA A 110 8.38 -9.35 4.13
N ASP A 111 9.08 -8.95 3.06
CA ASP A 111 10.07 -9.76 2.37
C ASP A 111 11.44 -9.04 2.31
N PRO A 112 12.32 -9.28 3.31
CA PRO A 112 13.65 -8.69 3.31
C PRO A 112 14.55 -9.28 2.20
N THR A 113 14.25 -10.49 1.71
CA THR A 113 15.01 -11.14 0.63
C THR A 113 14.80 -10.41 -0.69
N ALA A 114 13.55 -10.06 -1.01
CA ALA A 114 13.21 -9.20 -2.13
C ALA A 114 13.82 -7.80 -1.97
N ALA A 115 13.69 -7.20 -0.78
CA ALA A 115 14.12 -5.83 -0.53
C ALA A 115 15.64 -5.64 -0.68
N PHE A 116 16.45 -6.58 -0.16
CA PHE A 116 17.90 -6.44 -0.04
C PHE A 116 18.70 -7.38 -0.96
N GLY A 117 18.02 -8.28 -1.65
CA GLY A 117 18.59 -9.10 -2.70
C GLY A 117 19.00 -10.50 -2.27
N TYR A 118 19.21 -11.35 -3.27
CA TYR A 118 19.47 -12.77 -3.10
C TYR A 118 20.34 -13.31 -4.24
N ARG A 119 20.82 -14.54 -4.07
CA ARG A 119 21.56 -15.27 -5.11
C ARG A 119 20.62 -16.25 -5.80
N ASN A 120 20.60 -16.22 -7.13
CA ASN A 120 19.90 -17.18 -7.95
C ASN A 120 20.68 -18.50 -8.05
N ASN A 121 19.98 -19.59 -8.35
CA ASN A 121 20.57 -20.91 -8.55
C ASN A 121 21.58 -20.95 -9.70
N ASN A 122 21.45 -20.06 -10.69
CA ASN A 122 22.38 -19.91 -11.81
C ASN A 122 23.65 -19.10 -11.47
N GLY A 123 23.84 -18.69 -10.22
CA GLY A 123 24.98 -17.92 -9.75
C GLY A 123 24.86 -16.40 -9.91
N SER A 124 23.85 -15.90 -10.63
CA SER A 124 23.57 -14.47 -10.70
C SER A 124 23.08 -13.91 -9.35
N ARG A 125 23.32 -12.61 -9.11
CA ARG A 125 22.92 -11.92 -7.89
C ARG A 125 21.88 -10.85 -8.20
N TYR A 126 20.74 -10.93 -7.54
CA TYR A 126 19.80 -9.82 -7.44
C TYR A 126 20.25 -8.88 -6.31
N THR A 127 20.30 -7.58 -6.57
CA THR A 127 20.81 -6.59 -5.60
C THR A 127 19.75 -5.99 -4.69
N GLY A 128 18.49 -6.44 -4.83
CA GLY A 128 17.38 -6.05 -3.97
C GLY A 128 16.62 -4.83 -4.48
N ASP A 129 15.30 -4.84 -4.27
CA ASP A 129 14.40 -3.80 -4.75
C ASP A 129 14.81 -2.39 -4.29
N ILE A 130 15.35 -2.24 -3.08
CA ILE A 130 15.79 -0.94 -2.55
C ILE A 130 16.94 -0.35 -3.38
N THR A 131 17.89 -1.18 -3.82
CA THR A 131 18.96 -0.76 -4.73
C THR A 131 18.40 -0.34 -6.09
N HIS A 132 17.47 -1.14 -6.64
CA HIS A 132 16.87 -0.85 -7.93
C HIS A 132 16.01 0.43 -7.91
N LEU A 133 15.24 0.66 -6.85
CA LEU A 133 14.46 1.89 -6.65
C LEU A 133 15.37 3.11 -6.48
N THR A 134 16.50 2.97 -5.77
CA THR A 134 17.50 4.03 -5.64
C THR A 134 18.06 4.44 -7.00
N ASN A 135 18.43 3.47 -7.84
CA ASN A 135 18.88 3.71 -9.21
C ASN A 135 17.78 4.33 -10.08
N LEU A 136 16.53 3.88 -9.92
CA LEU A 136 15.39 4.42 -10.64
C LEU A 136 15.17 5.90 -10.30
N LYS A 137 15.23 6.28 -9.02
CA LYS A 137 15.12 7.68 -8.59
C LYS A 137 16.29 8.54 -9.07
N ALA A 138 17.50 7.98 -9.17
CA ALA A 138 18.63 8.70 -9.76
C ALA A 138 18.39 9.05 -11.24
N ALA A 139 17.72 8.17 -11.99
CA ALA A 139 17.33 8.40 -13.37
C ALA A 139 16.07 9.29 -13.50
N TYR A 140 15.14 9.19 -12.55
CA TYR A 140 13.85 9.91 -12.53
C TYR A 140 13.64 10.61 -11.17
N PRO A 141 14.33 11.75 -10.91
CA PRO A 141 14.30 12.40 -9.60
C PRO A 141 12.94 12.95 -9.17
N HIS A 142 11.98 13.06 -10.10
CA HIS A 142 10.62 13.51 -9.81
C HIS A 142 9.76 12.42 -9.14
N ILE A 143 10.16 11.15 -9.23
CA ILE A 143 9.41 10.04 -8.66
C ILE A 143 9.47 10.06 -7.14
N LYS A 144 8.29 9.94 -6.54
CA LYS A 144 8.11 9.66 -5.12
C LYS A 144 7.95 8.16 -4.89
N VAL A 145 8.64 7.63 -3.89
CA VAL A 145 8.49 6.22 -3.48
C VAL A 145 8.00 6.17 -2.04
N LEU A 146 6.86 5.55 -1.80
CA LEU A 146 6.31 5.38 -0.46
C LEU A 146 6.29 3.88 -0.13
N PRO A 147 6.83 3.45 1.03
CA PRO A 147 6.60 2.11 1.52
C PRO A 147 5.14 2.00 1.96
N SER A 148 4.44 1.00 1.44
CA SER A 148 3.06 0.70 1.81
C SER A 148 3.03 -0.37 2.88
N PHE A 149 2.49 -0.02 4.05
CA PHE A 149 2.37 -0.91 5.20
C PHE A 149 1.00 -1.59 5.22
N GLY A 150 0.98 -2.91 5.15
CA GLY A 150 -0.24 -3.71 5.19
C GLY A 150 -0.58 -4.35 3.85
N GLY A 151 -1.73 -3.99 3.30
CA GLY A 151 -2.45 -4.72 2.26
C GLY A 151 -3.32 -5.82 2.86
N TRP A 152 -4.14 -6.45 2.02
CA TRP A 152 -5.09 -7.50 2.40
C TRP A 152 -4.53 -8.53 3.39
N ASP A 153 -3.42 -9.20 3.04
CA ASP A 153 -2.89 -10.34 3.82
C ASP A 153 -2.02 -9.95 5.02
N LEU A 154 -1.61 -8.67 5.16
CA LEU A 154 -0.68 -8.22 6.20
C LEU A 154 -1.28 -7.17 7.13
N SER A 155 -2.61 -6.98 7.08
CA SER A 155 -3.32 -5.99 7.88
C SER A 155 -3.67 -6.45 9.30
N GLY A 156 -3.61 -7.75 9.59
CA GLY A 156 -3.92 -8.31 10.91
C GLY A 156 -3.23 -7.60 12.10
N PRO A 157 -1.91 -7.31 12.03
CA PRO A 157 -1.19 -6.64 13.11
C PRO A 157 -1.67 -5.21 13.42
N PHE A 158 -2.38 -4.53 12.52
CA PHE A 158 -2.95 -3.20 12.81
C PHE A 158 -3.97 -3.26 13.96
N HIS A 159 -4.80 -4.30 13.99
CA HIS A 159 -5.79 -4.50 15.06
C HIS A 159 -5.13 -4.65 16.43
N ASP A 160 -3.91 -5.19 16.51
CA ASP A 160 -3.18 -5.33 17.77
C ASP A 160 -2.41 -4.06 18.13
N LEU A 161 -1.71 -3.45 17.16
CA LEU A 161 -0.91 -2.26 17.44
C LEU A 161 -1.77 -1.06 17.84
N ILE A 162 -3.00 -0.97 17.31
CA ILE A 162 -3.87 0.16 17.56
C ILE A 162 -4.39 0.20 19.00
N LYS A 163 -4.41 -0.94 19.71
CA LYS A 163 -4.94 -1.07 21.08
C LYS A 163 -4.18 -0.26 22.13
N THR A 164 -2.89 0.00 21.93
CA THR A 164 -2.06 0.68 22.95
C THR A 164 -1.27 1.85 22.38
N GLN A 165 -1.11 2.91 23.17
CA GLN A 165 -0.27 4.06 22.79
C GLN A 165 1.18 3.62 22.53
N ALA A 166 1.73 2.74 23.37
CA ALA A 166 3.11 2.28 23.24
C ALA A 166 3.37 1.51 21.94
N ALA A 167 2.40 0.75 21.42
CA ALA A 167 2.53 0.08 20.13
C ALA A 167 2.38 1.05 18.95
N ARG A 168 1.45 2.02 19.02
CA ARG A 168 1.33 3.10 18.03
C ARG A 168 2.63 3.94 17.95
N ASP A 169 3.17 4.34 19.10
CA ASP A 169 4.43 5.11 19.16
C ASP A 169 5.61 4.32 18.60
N ARG A 170 5.66 3.00 18.87
CA ARG A 170 6.67 2.11 18.28
C ARG A 170 6.55 2.04 16.77
N PHE A 171 5.33 1.91 16.26
CA PHE A 171 5.12 1.86 14.82
C PHE A 171 5.55 3.14 14.15
N VAL A 172 5.09 4.28 14.64
CA VAL A 172 5.50 5.59 14.11
C VAL A 172 7.03 5.75 14.18
N SER A 173 7.65 5.54 15.35
CA SER A 173 9.10 5.74 15.50
C SER A 173 9.95 4.78 14.66
N SER A 174 9.57 3.50 14.56
CA SER A 174 10.30 2.54 13.73
C SER A 174 10.10 2.78 12.22
N SER A 175 8.92 3.22 11.79
CA SER A 175 8.70 3.67 10.40
C SER A 175 9.52 4.91 10.06
N ILE A 176 9.65 5.88 10.97
CA ILE A 176 10.50 7.06 10.75
C ILE A 176 11.98 6.66 10.68
N ALA A 177 12.44 5.76 11.55
CA ALA A 177 13.80 5.23 11.48
C ALA A 177 14.07 4.51 10.15
N LEU A 178 13.08 3.79 9.62
CA LEU A 178 13.14 3.15 8.31
C LEU A 178 13.31 4.17 7.17
N LEU A 179 12.64 5.32 7.23
CA LEU A 179 12.84 6.40 6.26
C LEU A 179 14.24 7.02 6.34
N GLU A 180 14.82 7.11 7.54
CA GLU A 180 16.18 7.58 7.74
C GLU A 180 17.22 6.57 7.23
N GLU A 181 16.98 5.27 7.44
CA GLU A 181 17.84 4.18 6.96
C GLU A 181 17.76 3.97 5.44
N HIS A 182 16.60 4.26 4.84
CA HIS A 182 16.36 4.08 3.41
C HIS A 182 15.88 5.39 2.75
N PRO A 183 16.81 6.30 2.40
CA PRO A 183 16.48 7.62 1.83
C PRO A 183 15.73 7.59 0.50
N VAL A 184 15.63 6.41 -0.13
CA VAL A 184 14.82 6.18 -1.33
C VAL A 184 13.35 6.56 -1.09
N PHE A 185 12.84 6.40 0.15
CA PHE A 185 11.46 6.70 0.48
C PHE A 185 11.21 8.20 0.71
N ASP A 186 10.02 8.66 0.32
CA ASP A 186 9.54 10.04 0.39
C ASP A 186 8.30 10.22 1.25
N GLY A 187 7.91 9.20 2.01
CA GLY A 187 6.68 9.23 2.79
C GLY A 187 6.34 7.87 3.37
N ILE A 188 5.09 7.72 3.80
CA ILE A 188 4.51 6.48 4.32
C ILE A 188 3.13 6.32 3.69
N ASP A 189 2.84 5.12 3.20
CA ASP A 189 1.49 4.72 2.82
C ASP A 189 0.96 3.68 3.82
N ILE A 190 -0.27 3.89 4.30
CA ILE A 190 -0.95 2.97 5.23
C ILE A 190 -2.09 2.27 4.50
N ASP A 191 -1.94 0.96 4.31
CA ASP A 191 -2.92 0.11 3.66
C ASP A 191 -3.50 -0.88 4.68
N TRP A 192 -4.25 -0.35 5.66
CA TRP A 192 -4.94 -1.18 6.64
C TRP A 192 -6.28 -1.61 6.05
N GLU A 193 -6.41 -2.92 5.81
CA GLU A 193 -7.59 -3.58 5.28
C GLU A 193 -8.25 -4.50 6.33
N PHE A 194 -9.21 -4.03 7.14
CA PHE A 194 -9.70 -2.65 7.26
C PHE A 194 -9.86 -2.22 8.73
N PRO A 195 -9.75 -0.91 9.06
CA PRO A 195 -10.27 -0.42 10.33
C PRO A 195 -11.72 -0.87 10.51
N GLY A 196 -12.07 -1.36 11.69
CA GLY A 196 -13.41 -1.89 11.98
C GLY A 196 -13.60 -3.37 11.62
N GLY A 197 -12.55 -4.06 11.18
CA GLY A 197 -12.52 -5.50 10.91
C GLY A 197 -12.92 -5.88 9.47
N ASP A 198 -13.24 -7.16 9.27
CA ASP A 198 -13.33 -7.82 7.94
C ASP A 198 -11.92 -8.06 7.35
N GLY A 199 -11.75 -7.98 6.03
CA GLY A 199 -10.45 -8.17 5.39
C GLY A 199 -9.99 -9.63 5.41
N ALA A 200 -8.67 -9.86 5.45
CA ALA A 200 -8.12 -11.19 5.72
C ALA A 200 -8.41 -11.68 7.16
N THR A 201 -8.87 -10.78 8.04
CA THR A 201 -9.34 -11.07 9.40
C THR A 201 -10.86 -11.23 9.49
N ASN A 202 -11.53 -11.59 8.39
CA ASN A 202 -12.98 -11.70 8.34
C ASN A 202 -13.51 -12.76 9.34
N PRO A 203 -14.50 -12.41 10.18
CA PRO A 203 -15.05 -13.29 11.20
C PRO A 203 -15.81 -14.52 10.66
N ASP A 204 -16.21 -14.52 9.40
CA ASP A 204 -16.76 -15.72 8.74
C ASP A 204 -15.70 -16.82 8.60
N ASN A 205 -14.42 -16.45 8.52
CA ASN A 205 -13.28 -17.36 8.43
C ASN A 205 -12.63 -17.60 9.80
N ASP A 206 -12.70 -16.62 10.70
CA ASP A 206 -12.13 -16.68 12.05
C ASP A 206 -13.00 -15.89 13.04
N PRO A 207 -14.03 -16.52 13.64
CA PRO A 207 -15.00 -15.85 14.50
C PRO A 207 -14.40 -15.11 15.70
N ASP A 208 -13.22 -15.54 16.15
CA ASP A 208 -12.50 -14.94 17.29
C ASP A 208 -11.91 -13.56 16.94
N LEU A 209 -11.87 -13.19 15.65
CA LEU A 209 -11.46 -11.87 15.15
C LEU A 209 -12.63 -10.88 14.99
N ALA A 210 -13.85 -11.27 15.36
CA ALA A 210 -15.02 -10.40 15.30
C ALA A 210 -14.91 -9.24 16.32
N LEU A 211 -14.78 -8.01 15.82
CA LEU A 211 -14.77 -6.82 16.67
C LEU A 211 -16.18 -6.44 17.16
N THR A 212 -16.28 -6.12 18.44
CA THR A 212 -17.46 -5.49 19.05
C THR A 212 -17.69 -4.07 18.50
N PRO A 213 -18.91 -3.51 18.59
CA PRO A 213 -19.16 -2.12 18.20
C PRO A 213 -18.25 -1.11 18.90
N GLU A 214 -17.92 -1.34 20.16
CA GLU A 214 -17.02 -0.52 20.96
C GLU A 214 -15.58 -0.57 20.43
N GLU A 215 -15.09 -1.76 20.08
CA GLU A 215 -13.77 -1.93 19.46
C GLU A 215 -13.69 -1.26 18.09
N LYS A 216 -14.72 -1.40 17.25
CA LYS A 216 -14.79 -0.70 15.96
C LYS A 216 -14.76 0.82 16.12
N ALA A 217 -15.50 1.34 17.11
CA ALA A 217 -15.50 2.77 17.43
C ALA A 217 -14.14 3.24 17.95
N PHE A 218 -13.46 2.41 18.75
CA PHE A 218 -12.11 2.68 19.22
C PHE A 218 -11.11 2.70 18.07
N GLU A 219 -11.12 1.70 17.17
CA GLU A 219 -10.22 1.65 16.01
C GLU A 219 -10.39 2.87 15.11
N LYS A 220 -11.63 3.32 14.88
CA LYS A 220 -11.93 4.55 14.12
C LYS A 220 -11.24 5.79 14.71
N GLN A 221 -11.33 5.97 16.03
CA GLN A 221 -10.67 7.09 16.71
C GLN A 221 -9.16 6.93 16.69
N ALA A 222 -8.67 5.73 17.00
CA ALA A 222 -7.26 5.46 17.11
C ALA A 222 -6.53 5.52 15.75
N PHE A 223 -7.20 5.20 14.64
CA PHE A 223 -6.67 5.45 13.28
C PHE A 223 -6.35 6.93 13.08
N THR A 224 -7.25 7.83 13.51
CA THR A 224 -7.04 9.28 13.42
C THR A 224 -5.83 9.72 14.25
N GLU A 225 -5.70 9.21 15.47
CA GLU A 225 -4.55 9.53 16.34
C GLU A 225 -3.23 8.93 15.82
N LEU A 226 -3.28 7.77 15.16
CA LEU A 226 -2.12 7.18 14.50
C LEU A 226 -1.65 8.08 13.34
N MET A 227 -2.57 8.51 12.46
CA MET A 227 -2.20 9.38 11.33
C MET A 227 -1.68 10.75 11.80
N LYS A 228 -2.27 11.29 12.86
CA LYS A 228 -1.74 12.50 13.52
C LYS A 228 -0.31 12.29 14.00
N SER A 229 -0.04 11.17 14.66
CA SER A 229 1.29 10.86 15.19
C SER A 229 2.33 10.70 14.07
N PHE A 230 1.94 10.06 12.96
CA PHE A 230 2.75 10.01 11.74
C PHE A 230 3.01 11.40 11.19
N ARG A 231 1.98 12.22 10.95
CA ARG A 231 2.14 13.56 10.38
C ARG A 231 3.10 14.42 11.19
N LEU A 232 2.93 14.47 12.52
CA LEU A 232 3.83 15.21 13.40
C LEU A 232 5.28 14.73 13.31
N SER A 233 5.50 13.41 13.23
CA SER A 233 6.85 12.83 13.15
C SER A 233 7.49 13.03 11.78
N LEU A 234 6.70 12.95 10.71
CA LEU A 234 7.12 13.24 9.33
C LEU A 234 7.45 14.72 9.14
N ASP A 235 6.69 15.63 9.76
CA ASP A 235 7.00 17.07 9.76
C ASP A 235 8.30 17.36 10.52
N ALA A 236 8.52 16.70 11.66
CA ALA A 236 9.77 16.82 12.40
C ALA A 236 10.97 16.29 11.61
N LEU A 237 10.83 15.15 10.93
CA LEU A 237 11.84 14.62 10.02
C LEU A 237 12.08 15.58 8.84
N GLY A 238 11.00 16.07 8.22
CA GLY A 238 11.05 16.97 7.09
C GLY A 238 11.74 18.30 7.38
N ASN A 239 11.50 18.87 8.57
CA ASN A 239 12.21 20.05 9.05
C ASN A 239 13.72 19.83 9.21
N ARG A 240 14.15 18.62 9.61
CA ARG A 240 15.58 18.28 9.76
C ARG A 240 16.26 18.01 8.42
N THR A 241 15.56 17.42 7.46
CA THR A 241 16.14 17.02 6.17
C THR A 241 15.82 17.98 5.03
N ASN A 242 15.05 19.04 5.30
CA ASN A 242 14.53 19.98 4.31
C ASN A 242 13.76 19.28 3.18
N ARG A 243 12.90 18.32 3.55
CA ARG A 243 12.05 17.55 2.64
C ARG A 243 10.62 17.55 3.16
N HIS A 244 9.64 17.56 2.26
CA HIS A 244 8.28 17.16 2.63
C HIS A 244 8.18 15.64 2.50
N TYR A 245 7.74 14.96 3.56
CA TYR A 245 7.42 13.54 3.52
C TYR A 245 5.91 13.36 3.47
N GLU A 246 5.43 12.59 2.50
CA GLU A 246 4.01 12.37 2.29
C GLU A 246 3.45 11.34 3.27
N LEU A 247 2.20 11.54 3.69
CA LEU A 247 1.42 10.56 4.43
C LEU A 247 0.15 10.24 3.64
N THR A 248 0.04 8.99 3.21
CA THR A 248 -1.08 8.50 2.41
C THR A 248 -1.72 7.29 3.08
N ALA A 249 -2.95 6.99 2.67
CA ALA A 249 -3.59 5.74 3.04
C ALA A 249 -4.45 5.20 1.90
N ALA A 250 -4.32 3.91 1.63
CA ALA A 250 -5.26 3.17 0.81
C ALA A 250 -6.53 2.87 1.61
N VAL A 251 -7.68 3.21 1.04
CA VAL A 251 -8.97 3.12 1.72
C VAL A 251 -10.04 2.54 0.81
N ASN A 252 -10.92 1.73 1.39
CA ASN A 252 -11.96 1.06 0.63
C ASN A 252 -13.05 2.05 0.13
N ALA A 253 -13.53 1.83 -1.09
CA ALA A 253 -14.58 2.65 -1.70
C ALA A 253 -16.02 2.29 -1.27
N SER A 254 -16.22 1.16 -0.59
CA SER A 254 -17.53 0.68 -0.17
C SER A 254 -18.10 1.54 0.98
N PRO A 255 -19.38 1.94 0.91
CA PRO A 255 -20.06 2.65 2.00
C PRO A 255 -20.00 1.93 3.34
N TYR A 256 -19.87 0.60 3.34
CA TYR A 256 -19.75 -0.21 4.56
C TYR A 256 -18.47 0.14 5.34
N TYR A 257 -17.32 0.22 4.66
CA TYR A 257 -16.02 0.50 5.27
C TYR A 257 -15.74 1.99 5.44
N ILE A 258 -16.32 2.85 4.60
CA ILE A 258 -16.12 4.31 4.69
C ILE A 258 -16.49 4.83 6.09
N ASN A 259 -17.48 4.24 6.77
CA ASN A 259 -17.87 4.70 8.10
C ASN A 259 -16.88 4.32 9.22
N ALA A 260 -15.92 3.44 8.96
CA ALA A 260 -14.91 3.01 9.92
C ALA A 260 -13.75 4.01 10.10
N ILE A 261 -13.65 5.02 9.23
CA ILE A 261 -12.65 6.10 9.33
C ILE A 261 -13.36 7.44 9.56
N ASP A 262 -12.82 8.27 10.45
CA ASP A 262 -13.29 9.64 10.65
C ASP A 262 -12.61 10.61 9.67
N TYR A 263 -12.98 10.53 8.40
CA TYR A 263 -12.40 11.33 7.32
C TYR A 263 -12.42 12.83 7.59
N LYS A 264 -13.41 13.33 8.31
CA LYS A 264 -13.51 14.75 8.66
C LYS A 264 -12.33 15.20 9.50
N ASN A 265 -11.91 14.38 10.47
CA ASN A 265 -10.84 14.71 11.39
C ASN A 265 -9.47 14.22 10.91
N VAL A 266 -9.40 13.06 10.22
CA VAL A 266 -8.10 12.53 9.77
C VAL A 266 -7.52 13.27 8.57
N ALA A 267 -8.36 13.85 7.69
CA ALA A 267 -7.90 14.46 6.44
C ALA A 267 -6.90 15.62 6.61
N GLN A 268 -6.88 16.28 7.77
CA GLN A 268 -5.91 17.35 8.04
C GLN A 268 -4.47 16.85 8.20
N TYR A 269 -4.29 15.55 8.46
CA TYR A 269 -2.98 14.91 8.64
C TYR A 269 -2.50 14.22 7.36
N MET A 270 -3.36 14.07 6.36
CA MET A 270 -3.05 13.28 5.16
C MET A 270 -2.74 14.19 3.99
N ASP A 271 -1.81 13.76 3.14
CA ASP A 271 -1.59 14.40 1.84
C ASP A 271 -2.73 14.05 0.88
N TYR A 272 -3.12 12.77 0.84
CA TYR A 272 -4.27 12.26 0.10
C TYR A 272 -4.62 10.82 0.49
N PHE A 273 -5.78 10.36 0.04
CA PHE A 273 -6.23 8.97 0.17
C PHE A 273 -6.23 8.28 -1.20
N LEU A 274 -5.80 7.03 -1.24
CA LEU A 274 -5.86 6.15 -2.39
C LEU A 274 -7.14 5.33 -2.30
N VAL A 275 -8.21 5.82 -2.91
CA VAL A 275 -9.51 5.14 -2.85
C VAL A 275 -9.48 3.90 -3.73
N MET A 276 -9.60 2.72 -3.13
CA MET A 276 -9.59 1.42 -3.82
C MET A 276 -10.92 1.19 -4.54
N THR A 277 -11.05 1.80 -5.73
CA THR A 277 -12.25 1.70 -6.59
C THR A 277 -12.21 0.46 -7.48
N TYR A 278 -11.88 -0.67 -6.89
CA TYR A 278 -11.83 -2.00 -7.51
C TYR A 278 -12.30 -3.06 -6.51
N ASP A 279 -12.41 -4.31 -6.96
CA ASP A 279 -12.85 -5.46 -6.16
C ASP A 279 -14.25 -5.30 -5.53
N PHE A 280 -15.13 -4.53 -6.19
CA PHE A 280 -16.54 -4.44 -5.81
C PHE A 280 -17.26 -5.79 -5.89
N PHE A 281 -16.81 -6.64 -6.82
CA PHE A 281 -17.28 -8.01 -6.99
C PHE A 281 -16.07 -8.91 -7.25
N VAL A 282 -15.97 -9.99 -6.49
CA VAL A 282 -14.88 -10.96 -6.56
C VAL A 282 -15.44 -12.37 -6.70
N THR A 283 -14.66 -13.27 -7.31
CA THR A 283 -15.00 -14.70 -7.38
C THR A 283 -15.13 -15.29 -5.98
N GLY A 284 -16.19 -16.07 -5.75
CA GLY A 284 -16.49 -16.67 -4.44
C GLY A 284 -17.61 -16.00 -3.65
N ARG A 285 -18.11 -14.84 -4.09
CA ARG A 285 -19.35 -14.22 -3.55
C ARG A 285 -20.57 -14.64 -4.39
N MET A 286 -21.76 -14.73 -3.79
CA MET A 286 -23.00 -15.17 -4.47
C MET A 286 -23.54 -14.18 -5.52
N MET A 287 -23.03 -12.94 -5.56
CA MET A 287 -23.49 -11.90 -6.48
C MET A 287 -22.46 -11.65 -7.59
N LEU A 288 -22.93 -11.65 -8.84
CA LEU A 288 -22.15 -11.23 -10.01
C LEU A 288 -22.25 -9.72 -10.21
N GLY A 289 -21.15 -9.09 -10.62
CA GLY A 289 -21.14 -7.66 -10.93
C GLY A 289 -19.77 -7.18 -11.43
N PHE A 290 -19.65 -5.87 -11.64
CA PHE A 290 -18.44 -5.25 -12.18
C PHE A 290 -17.39 -5.02 -11.10
N THR A 291 -16.23 -5.70 -11.18
CA THR A 291 -15.10 -5.49 -10.24
C THR A 291 -14.62 -4.02 -10.22
N ARG A 292 -14.70 -3.32 -11.36
CA ARG A 292 -14.38 -1.89 -11.51
C ARG A 292 -15.48 -1.20 -12.30
N THR A 293 -16.00 -0.09 -11.80
CA THR A 293 -17.01 0.70 -12.53
C THR A 293 -16.91 2.17 -12.19
N CYS A 294 -17.18 3.03 -13.18
CA CYS A 294 -17.39 4.45 -12.99
C CYS A 294 -18.74 4.79 -13.62
N MET A 295 -19.72 5.17 -12.80
CA MET A 295 -21.02 5.59 -13.28
C MET A 295 -21.16 7.09 -13.10
N THR A 296 -21.55 7.80 -14.16
CA THR A 296 -21.92 9.20 -14.05
C THR A 296 -23.39 9.24 -13.61
N MET A 297 -23.65 9.56 -12.34
CA MET A 297 -25.01 9.89 -11.92
C MET A 297 -25.35 11.29 -12.46
N VAL A 298 -26.18 11.36 -13.50
CA VAL A 298 -26.88 12.59 -13.86
C VAL A 298 -27.99 12.73 -12.82
N ALA A 299 -27.74 13.53 -11.79
CA ALA A 299 -28.79 13.97 -10.88
C ALA A 299 -29.75 14.87 -11.69
N THR A 300 -30.98 14.39 -11.91
CA THR A 300 -32.11 15.22 -12.35
C THR A 300 -32.78 15.86 -11.15
#